data_AF-A0A2N2S3M6-F1
#
_entry.id   AF-A0A2N2S3M6-F1
#
_cell.length_a   1.000
_cell.length_b   1.000
_cell.length_c   1.000
_cell.angle_alpha   90.00
_cell.angle_beta   90.00
_cell.angle_gamma   90.00
#
_symmetry.space_group_name_H-M   'P 1'
#
loop_
_entity.id
_entity.type
_entity.pdbx_description
1 polymer ?
#
loop_
_entity_poly.entity_id
_entity_poly.type
_entity_poly.pdbx_seq_one_letter_code
_entity_poly.pdbx_strand_id
1 'polypeptide(L)' 'MDRLKQIEAFVSAATRGSLSAAARVEGVTPAIIGRRLDALETRLGVKLL' A
#
# COMPACT_ATOMS: atom_id res chain seq x y z
N MET A 1 10.74 6.84 -1.48
CA MET A 1 10.20 5.64 -0.81
C MET A 1 10.80 4.42 -1.47
N ASP A 2 11.12 3.39 -0.71
CA ASP A 2 11.66 2.16 -1.28
C ASP A 2 10.63 1.44 -2.17
N ARG A 3 11.07 0.89 -3.31
CA ARG A 3 10.18 0.23 -4.30
C ARG A 3 9.53 -1.03 -3.73
N LEU A 4 10.26 -1.78 -2.90
CA LEU A 4 9.73 -2.98 -2.27
C LEU A 4 8.62 -2.60 -1.29
N LYS A 5 8.80 -1.55 -0.49
CA LYS A 5 7.74 -1.05 0.43
C LYS A 5 6.43 -0.67 -0.26
N GLN A 6 6.46 -0.24 -1.52
CA GLN A 6 5.25 0.04 -2.29
C GLN A 6 4.50 -1.25 -2.64
N ILE A 7 5.25 -2.27 -3.10
CA ILE A 7 4.69 -3.58 -3.45
C ILE A 7 4.19 -4.30 -2.19
N GLU A 8 4.97 -4.28 -1.10
CA GLU A 8 4.57 -4.85 0.19
C GLU A 8 3.28 -4.22 0.73
N ALA A 9 3.14 -2.90 0.61
CA ALA A 9 1.92 -2.20 1.01
C ALA A 9 0.69 -2.68 0.22
N PHE A 10 0.83 -2.85 -1.09
CA PHE A 10 -0.23 -3.40 -1.95
C PHE A 10 -0.58 -4.85 -1.58
N VAL A 11 0.41 -5.74 -1.50
CA VAL A 11 0.21 -7.15 -1.14
C VAL A 11 -0.44 -7.26 0.23
N SER A 12 0.07 -6.53 1.23
CA SER A 12 -0.46 -6.51 2.59
C SER A 12 -1.91 -6.02 2.62
N ALA A 13 -2.25 -4.96 1.89
CA ALA A 13 -3.62 -4.44 1.81
C ALA A 13 -4.56 -5.43 1.12
N ALA A 14 -4.15 -6.04 0.00
CA ALA A 14 -4.93 -7.03 -0.74
C ALA A 14 -5.16 -8.31 0.08
N THR A 15 -4.12 -8.83 0.75
CA THR A 15 -4.23 -10.02 1.61
C THR A 15 -5.11 -9.78 2.83
N ARG A 16 -5.12 -8.55 3.38
CA ARG A 16 -5.89 -8.22 4.60
C ARG A 16 -7.24 -7.56 4.31
N GLY A 17 -7.56 -7.32 3.04
CA GLY A 17 -8.82 -6.73 2.58
C GLY A 17 -9.02 -5.24 2.89
N SER A 18 -8.04 -4.53 3.48
CA SER A 18 -8.13 -3.08 3.67
C SER A 18 -6.78 -2.41 3.96
N LEU A 19 -6.66 -1.13 3.58
CA LEU A 19 -5.51 -0.28 3.92
C LEU A 19 -5.36 -0.11 5.44
N SER A 20 -6.47 -0.02 6.17
CA SER A 20 -6.47 0.11 7.62
C SER A 20 -5.95 -1.15 8.33
N ALA A 21 -6.26 -2.34 7.82
CA ALA A 21 -5.72 -3.59 8.36
C ALA A 21 -4.21 -3.73 8.09
N ALA A 22 -3.74 -3.36 6.89
CA ALA A 22 -2.32 -3.33 6.57
C ALA A 22 -1.55 -2.32 7.46
N ALA A 23 -2.12 -1.12 7.65
CA ALA A 23 -1.51 -0.08 8.47
C ALA A 23 -1.35 -0.49 9.94
N ARG A 24 -2.34 -1.17 10.52
CA ARG A 24 -2.24 -1.71 11.88
C ARG A 24 -1.09 -2.70 12.05
N VAL A 25 -0.87 -3.57 11.06
CA VAL A 25 0.20 -4.57 11.10
C VAL A 25 1.58 -3.92 10.94
N GLU A 26 1.67 -2.89 10.10
CA GLU A 26 2.91 -2.14 9.90
C GLU A 26 3.19 -1.08 10.98
N GLY A 27 2.27 -0.85 11.91
CA GLY A 27 2.42 0.18 12.95
C GLY A 27 2.42 1.62 12.40
N VAL A 28 1.72 1.85 11.29
CA VAL A 28 1.63 3.16 10.62
C VAL A 28 0.19 3.63 10.50
N THR A 29 -0.01 4.88 10.05
CA THR A 29 -1.35 5.38 9.74
C THR A 29 -1.84 4.87 8.38
N PRO A 30 -3.15 4.69 8.16
CA PRO A 30 -3.70 4.26 6.86
C PRO A 30 -3.27 5.14 5.68
N ALA A 31 -3.09 6.45 5.91
CA ALA A 31 -2.62 7.40 4.90
C ALA A 31 -1.20 7.08 4.38
N ILE A 32 -0.35 6.43 5.18
CA ILE A 32 0.97 5.98 4.71
C ILE A 32 0.83 4.84 3.70
N ILE A 33 -0.06 3.88 3.94
CA ILE A 33 -0.30 2.77 3.01
C ILE A 33 -0.93 3.32 1.71
N GLY A 34 -1.90 4.22 1.82
CA GLY A 34 -2.49 4.90 0.65
C GLY A 34 -1.45 5.58 -0.23
N ARG A 35 -0.57 6.42 0.33
CA ARG A 35 0.50 7.09 -0.45
C ARG A 35 1.48 6.11 -1.11
N ARG A 36 1.75 4.96 -0.48
CA ARG A 36 2.61 3.92 -1.08
C ARG A 36 1.92 3.25 -2.26
N LEU A 37 0.61 3.01 -2.15
CA LEU A 37 -0.21 2.46 -3.21
C LEU A 37 -0.34 3.45 -4.37
N ASP A 38 -0.64 4.73 -4.11
CA ASP A 38 -0.72 5.76 -5.16
C ASP A 38 0.59 5.86 -5.95
N ALA A 39 1.74 5.79 -5.26
CA ALA A 39 3.04 5.81 -5.90
C ALA A 39 3.31 4.54 -6.72
N LEU A 40 2.78 3.38 -6.29
CA LEU A 40 2.84 2.13 -7.06
C LEU A 40 2.01 2.23 -8.34
N GLU A 41 0.75 2.66 -8.22
CA GLU A 41 -0.18 2.84 -9.33
C GLU A 41 0.36 3.83 -10.36
N THR A 42 0.89 4.97 -9.89
CA THR A 42 1.50 6.00 -10.77
C THR A 42 2.65 5.42 -11.58
N ARG A 43 3.49 4.58 -10.96
CA ARG A 43 4.62 3.93 -11.64
C ARG A 43 4.17 2.86 -12.63
N LEU A 44 3.12 2.12 -12.31
CA LEU A 44 2.60 1.06 -13.16
C LEU A 44 1.69 1.61 -14.28
N GLY A 45 1.16 2.82 -14.12
CA GLY A 45 0.18 3.40 -15.04
C GLY A 45 -1.20 2.72 -14.96
N VAL A 46 -1.50 2.02 -13.85
CA VAL A 46 -2.75 1.27 -13.67
C VAL A 46 -3.31 1.49 -12.27
N LYS A 47 -4.63 1.40 -12.14
CA LYS A 47 -5.32 1.32 -10.84
C LYS A 47 -5.34 -0.12 -10.35
N LEU A 48 -4.97 -0.30 -9.09
CA LEU A 48 -4.88 -1.60 -8.42
C LEU A 48 -6.03 -1.80 -7.43
N LEU A 49 -6.45 -0.73 -6.75
CA LEU A 49 -7.59 -0.69 -5.82
C LEU A 49 -8.51 0.49 -6.11
#